data_AF-G1WZF2-F1
#
_entry.id   AF-G1WZF2-F1
#
_cell.length_a   1.000
_cell.length_b   1.000
_cell.length_c   1.000
_cell.angle_alpha   90.00
_cell.angle_beta   90.00
_cell.angle_gamma   90.00
#
_symmetry.space_group_name_H-M   'P 1'
#
loop_
_entity.id
_entity.type
_entity.pdbx_description
1 polymer ?
#
loop_
_entity_poly.entity_id
_entity_poly.type
_entity_poly.pdbx_seq_one_letter_code
_entity_poly.pdbx_strand_id
1 'polypeptide(L)'
;MLSLFTGSFTSKCSLCGMANNHVSEQIEVLYQQQRNDKTPGQDGLDVLSGQADLSDPWSIEKLPEIWPNEEEYGADEIYDAYKQLVGQVSGMAAGLVSLRSRHERLLCLRNKISMLEKPQEKIQPTLVFKDSELALELKRMRILAAKLAYELDVSKPMQL
;
A
#
# COMPACT_ATOMS: atom_id res chain seq x y z
N MET A 1 28.43 -26.21 42.23
CA MET A 1 29.03 -25.00 41.65
C MET A 1 29.27 -25.25 40.18
N LEU A 2 28.54 -24.58 39.28
CA LEU A 2 28.97 -24.18 37.93
C LEU A 2 27.85 -23.32 37.36
N SER A 3 27.98 -22.03 37.61
CA SER A 3 27.17 -20.97 37.04
C SER A 3 27.89 -20.41 35.81
N LEU A 4 27.07 -19.95 34.84
CA LEU A 4 27.36 -18.90 33.85
C LEU A 4 28.25 -19.28 32.65
N PHE A 5 27.63 -19.32 31.46
CA PHE A 5 28.03 -18.47 30.32
C PHE A 5 26.92 -18.49 29.24
N THR A 6 25.80 -17.82 29.52
CA THR A 6 24.86 -17.39 28.48
C THR A 6 25.35 -16.04 27.93
N GLY A 7 26.37 -16.10 27.08
CA GLY A 7 26.96 -14.94 26.41
C GLY A 7 26.30 -14.68 25.04
N SER A 8 25.38 -13.72 25.02
CA SER A 8 24.98 -12.84 23.90
C SER A 8 25.44 -13.23 22.47
N PHE A 9 24.55 -13.83 21.68
CA PHE A 9 24.75 -14.11 20.24
C PHE A 9 23.73 -13.42 19.34
N THR A 10 23.12 -12.31 19.77
CA THR A 10 22.01 -11.65 19.02
C THR A 10 22.43 -10.42 18.22
N SER A 11 23.67 -9.92 18.35
CA SER A 11 24.07 -8.64 17.71
C SER A 11 24.57 -8.78 16.25
N LYS A 12 24.99 -9.98 15.81
CA LYS A 12 25.59 -10.18 14.47
C LYS A 12 24.58 -10.36 13.32
N CYS A 13 23.32 -10.72 13.59
CA CYS A 13 22.32 -10.93 12.53
C CYS A 13 21.69 -9.65 11.99
N SER A 14 21.70 -8.54 12.74
CA SER A 14 21.08 -7.28 12.29
C SER A 14 21.85 -6.66 11.11
N LEU A 15 23.19 -6.74 11.13
CA LEU A 15 24.04 -6.24 10.04
C LEU A 15 23.89 -7.05 8.75
N CYS A 16 23.74 -8.38 8.86
CA CYS A 16 23.52 -9.27 7.72
C CYS A 16 22.17 -8.98 7.05
N GLY A 17 21.12 -8.74 7.84
CA GLY A 17 19.80 -8.34 7.33
C GLY A 17 19.84 -6.98 6.62
N MET A 18 20.53 -5.99 7.18
CA MET A 18 20.69 -4.68 6.54
C MET A 18 21.48 -4.76 5.23
N ALA A 19 22.54 -5.56 5.17
CA ALA A 19 23.32 -5.76 3.95
C ALA A 19 22.48 -6.43 2.84
N ASN A 20 21.69 -7.44 3.17
CA ASN A 20 20.84 -8.12 2.19
C ASN A 20 19.71 -7.22 1.67
N ASN A 21 19.09 -6.44 2.56
CA ASN A 21 18.08 -5.44 2.18
C ASN A 21 18.67 -4.35 1.29
N HIS A 22 19.90 -3.92 1.57
CA HIS A 22 20.59 -2.91 0.76
C HIS A 22 20.92 -3.42 -0.64
N VAL A 23 21.37 -4.68 -0.76
CA VAL A 23 21.61 -5.31 -2.07
C VAL A 23 20.31 -5.47 -2.85
N SER A 24 19.21 -5.86 -2.19
CA SER A 24 17.90 -5.93 -2.87
C SER A 24 17.41 -4.56 -3.35
N GLU A 25 17.61 -3.51 -2.55
CA GLU A 25 17.26 -2.14 -2.91
C GLU A 25 18.11 -1.62 -4.07
N GLN A 26 19.42 -1.90 -4.07
CA GLN A 26 20.30 -1.57 -5.19
C GLN A 26 19.87 -2.28 -6.49
N ILE A 27 19.53 -3.56 -6.41
CA ILE A 27 19.03 -4.32 -7.56
C ILE A 27 17.72 -3.71 -8.07
N GLU A 28 16.78 -3.37 -7.18
CA GLU A 28 15.51 -2.74 -7.54
C GLU A 28 15.72 -1.38 -8.25
N VAL A 29 16.64 -0.55 -7.74
CA VAL A 29 17.00 0.72 -8.38
C VAL A 29 17.59 0.51 -9.78
N LEU A 30 18.48 -0.47 -9.96
CA LEU A 30 19.05 -0.78 -11.26
C LEU A 30 17.98 -1.27 -12.26
N TYR A 31 17.05 -2.12 -11.83
CA TYR A 31 15.92 -2.55 -12.66
C TYR A 31 15.02 -1.37 -13.04
N GLN A 32 14.76 -0.44 -12.12
CA GLN A 32 13.97 0.75 -12.41
C GLN A 32 14.68 1.72 -13.35
N GLN A 33 16.00 1.88 -13.23
CA GLN A 33 16.80 2.69 -14.15
C GLN A 33 16.79 2.09 -15.57
N GLN A 34 17.03 0.79 -15.69
CA GLN A 34 16.94 0.08 -16.97
C GLN A 34 15.54 0.17 -17.59
N ARG A 35 14.47 0.24 -16.77
CA ARG A 35 13.11 0.49 -17.25
C ARG A 35 12.93 1.90 -17.80
N ASN A 36 13.53 2.90 -17.16
CA ASN A 36 13.33 4.33 -17.49
C ASN A 36 14.21 4.83 -18.64
N ASP A 37 15.38 4.22 -18.88
CA ASP A 37 16.29 4.57 -19.98
C ASP A 37 15.78 4.18 -21.38
N LYS A 38 14.61 3.52 -21.48
CA LYS A 38 14.03 3.09 -22.75
C LYS A 38 13.32 4.26 -23.47
N THR A 39 13.96 4.80 -24.51
CA THR A 39 13.40 5.81 -25.41
C THR A 39 12.19 5.27 -26.22
N PRO A 40 11.08 6.02 -26.34
CA PRO A 40 9.82 5.58 -26.97
C PRO A 40 9.87 5.66 -28.52
N GLY A 41 10.70 4.83 -29.17
CA GLY A 41 10.92 4.94 -30.62
C GLY A 41 11.22 3.65 -31.41
N GLN A 42 11.39 2.50 -30.75
CA GLN A 42 11.66 1.20 -31.42
C GLN A 42 10.77 0.08 -30.83
N ASP A 43 9.49 0.37 -30.63
CA ASP A 43 8.68 -0.25 -29.60
C ASP A 43 8.18 -1.69 -29.88
N GLY A 44 8.12 -2.15 -31.12
CA GLY A 44 7.60 -3.50 -31.43
C GLY A 44 8.65 -4.61 -31.36
N LEU A 45 9.84 -4.36 -31.93
CA LEU A 45 10.92 -5.36 -32.01
C LEU A 45 11.66 -5.53 -30.67
N ASP A 46 11.73 -4.48 -29.86
CA ASP A 46 12.37 -4.54 -28.54
C ASP A 46 11.52 -5.28 -27.49
N VAL A 47 10.19 -5.34 -27.67
CA VAL A 47 9.35 -6.20 -26.84
C VAL A 47 9.61 -7.68 -27.16
N LEU A 48 9.82 -8.00 -28.43
CA LEU A 48 10.16 -9.35 -28.89
C LEU A 48 11.60 -9.76 -28.55
N SER A 49 12.49 -8.81 -28.26
CA SER A 49 13.88 -9.06 -27.83
C SER A 49 13.98 -9.67 -26.41
N GLY A 50 12.84 -9.80 -25.72
CA GLY A 50 12.75 -10.34 -24.35
C GLY A 50 13.13 -9.34 -23.27
N GLN A 51 13.41 -8.09 -23.63
CA GLN A 51 13.77 -7.04 -22.68
C GLN A 51 12.56 -6.32 -22.07
N ALA A 52 11.37 -6.49 -22.62
CA ALA A 52 10.15 -5.87 -22.11
C ALA A 52 9.47 -6.74 -21.05
N ASP A 53 9.01 -6.10 -19.98
CA ASP A 53 8.18 -6.75 -18.96
C ASP A 53 6.76 -6.93 -19.49
N LEU A 54 6.37 -8.18 -19.74
CA LEU A 54 5.03 -8.57 -20.20
C LEU A 54 3.98 -8.58 -19.08
N SER A 55 4.36 -8.18 -17.86
CA SER A 55 3.41 -7.98 -16.75
C SER A 55 2.71 -6.63 -16.81
N ASP A 56 3.25 -5.68 -17.58
CA ASP A 56 2.71 -4.32 -17.74
C ASP A 56 1.79 -4.27 -18.96
N PRO A 57 0.50 -3.89 -18.82
CA PRO A 57 -0.42 -3.78 -19.95
C PRO A 57 0.10 -2.89 -21.08
N TRP A 58 0.88 -1.84 -20.76
CA TRP A 58 1.49 -0.97 -21.76
C TRP A 58 2.51 -1.68 -22.65
N SER A 59 3.27 -2.63 -22.12
CA SER A 59 4.21 -3.44 -22.90
C SER A 59 3.49 -4.44 -23.79
N ILE A 60 2.33 -4.93 -23.37
CA ILE A 60 1.50 -5.87 -24.13
C ILE A 60 0.84 -5.15 -25.32
N GLU A 61 0.38 -3.91 -25.13
CA GLU A 61 -0.18 -3.09 -26.21
C GLU A 61 0.85 -2.75 -27.31
N LYS A 62 2.14 -2.75 -26.96
CA LYS A 62 3.24 -2.53 -27.91
C LYS A 62 3.61 -3.77 -28.73
N LEU A 63 3.05 -4.94 -28.42
CA LEU A 63 3.29 -6.15 -29.20
C LEU A 63 2.74 -5.97 -30.62
N PRO A 64 3.51 -6.34 -31.65
CA PRO A 64 3.03 -6.24 -33.02
C PRO A 64 1.85 -7.19 -33.26
N GLU A 65 0.87 -6.76 -34.04
CA GLU A 65 -0.33 -7.57 -34.36
C GLU A 65 0.00 -8.80 -35.21
N ILE A 66 1.16 -8.77 -35.88
CA ILE A 66 1.64 -9.79 -36.81
C ILE A 66 3.10 -10.10 -36.46
N TRP A 67 3.47 -11.40 -36.46
CA TRP A 67 4.83 -11.82 -36.16
C TRP A 67 5.80 -11.41 -37.28
N PRO A 68 6.93 -10.73 -37.01
CA PRO A 68 7.74 -10.06 -38.04
C PRO A 68 8.52 -10.99 -39.01
N ASN A 69 8.53 -12.32 -38.81
CA ASN A 69 9.24 -13.29 -39.66
C ASN A 69 8.28 -14.29 -40.36
N GLU A 70 7.21 -13.80 -41.00
CA GLU A 70 6.25 -14.66 -41.74
C GLU A 70 6.86 -15.33 -42.98
N GLU A 71 7.95 -14.79 -43.54
CA GLU A 71 8.57 -15.30 -44.77
C GLU A 71 9.42 -16.57 -44.54
N GLU A 72 9.86 -16.83 -43.31
CA GLU A 72 10.85 -17.87 -42.99
C GLU A 72 10.21 -19.14 -42.39
N TYR A 73 8.99 -19.03 -41.87
CA TYR A 73 8.25 -20.14 -41.28
C TYR A 73 6.79 -20.07 -41.70
N GLY A 74 6.20 -21.19 -42.12
CA GLY A 74 4.83 -21.26 -42.67
C GLY A 74 3.83 -20.39 -41.90
N ALA A 75 3.29 -19.38 -42.59
CA ALA A 75 2.68 -18.19 -41.97
C ALA A 75 1.45 -18.49 -41.09
N ASP A 76 0.62 -19.47 -41.45
CA ASP A 76 -0.70 -19.65 -40.81
C ASP A 76 -0.61 -20.29 -39.41
N GLU A 77 0.17 -21.37 -39.23
CA GLU A 77 0.23 -22.08 -37.94
C GLU A 77 0.92 -21.24 -36.85
N ILE A 78 1.91 -20.44 -37.24
CA ILE A 78 2.69 -19.60 -36.32
C ILE A 78 1.91 -18.36 -35.92
N TYR A 79 1.13 -17.80 -36.84
CA TYR A 79 0.23 -16.69 -36.54
C TYR A 79 -0.85 -17.07 -35.53
N ASP A 80 -1.47 -18.25 -35.70
CA ASP A 80 -2.46 -18.77 -34.77
C ASP A 80 -1.87 -19.05 -33.39
N ALA A 81 -0.67 -19.66 -33.34
CA ALA A 81 0.05 -19.90 -32.09
C ALA A 81 0.42 -18.59 -31.38
N TYR A 82 0.87 -17.58 -32.14
CA TYR A 82 1.22 -16.27 -31.62
C TYR A 82 0.00 -15.57 -31.01
N LYS A 83 -1.13 -15.53 -31.73
CA LYS A 83 -2.38 -14.95 -31.21
C LYS A 83 -2.85 -15.62 -29.92
N GLN A 84 -2.78 -16.95 -29.85
CA GLN A 84 -3.11 -17.67 -28.63
C GLN A 84 -2.21 -17.27 -27.47
N LEU A 85 -0.89 -17.14 -27.71
CA LEU A 85 0.07 -16.74 -26.69
C LEU A 85 -0.17 -15.32 -26.19
N VAL A 86 -0.38 -14.36 -27.09
CA VAL A 86 -0.70 -12.96 -26.74
C VAL A 86 -2.00 -12.91 -25.92
N GLY A 87 -3.01 -13.70 -26.30
CA GLY A 87 -4.25 -13.86 -25.53
C GLY A 87 -3.99 -14.37 -24.11
N GLN A 88 -3.16 -15.40 -23.94
CA GLN A 88 -2.81 -15.92 -22.61
C GLN A 88 -2.05 -14.88 -21.77
N VAL A 89 -1.06 -14.20 -22.36
CA VAL A 89 -0.26 -13.16 -21.67
C VAL A 89 -1.16 -12.01 -21.20
N SER A 90 -2.05 -11.53 -22.06
CA SER A 90 -3.01 -10.48 -21.69
C SER A 90 -3.94 -10.92 -20.55
N GLY A 91 -4.41 -12.17 -20.56
CA GLY A 91 -5.23 -12.74 -19.50
C GLY A 91 -4.49 -12.85 -18.17
N MET A 92 -3.23 -13.29 -18.19
CA MET A 92 -2.37 -13.35 -17.00
C MET A 92 -2.07 -11.96 -16.45
N ALA A 93 -1.75 -10.98 -17.31
CA ALA A 93 -1.50 -9.61 -16.90
C ALA A 93 -2.74 -8.96 -16.25
N ALA A 94 -3.92 -9.17 -16.81
CA ALA A 94 -5.18 -8.75 -16.17
C ALA A 94 -5.37 -9.39 -14.79
N GLY A 95 -5.01 -10.68 -14.66
CA GLY A 95 -4.98 -11.39 -13.37
C GLY A 95 -4.04 -10.74 -12.37
N LEU A 96 -2.82 -10.38 -12.77
CA LEU A 96 -1.83 -9.70 -11.91
C LEU A 96 -2.32 -8.33 -11.46
N VAL A 97 -2.92 -7.53 -12.35
CA VAL A 97 -3.52 -6.24 -11.99
C VAL A 97 -4.61 -6.41 -10.94
N SER A 98 -5.49 -7.39 -11.12
CA SER A 98 -6.55 -7.69 -10.16
C SER A 98 -5.99 -8.07 -8.78
N LEU A 99 -4.93 -8.87 -8.76
CA LEU A 99 -4.26 -9.33 -7.53
C LEU A 99 -3.55 -8.16 -6.82
N ARG A 100 -2.83 -7.31 -7.56
CA ARG A 100 -2.21 -6.09 -7.03
C ARG A 100 -3.26 -5.16 -6.40
N SER A 101 -4.38 -4.93 -7.08
CA SER A 101 -5.48 -4.12 -6.52
C SER A 101 -6.06 -4.70 -5.22
N ARG A 102 -6.12 -6.03 -5.11
CA ARG A 102 -6.61 -6.72 -3.91
C ARG A 102 -5.60 -6.58 -2.78
N HIS A 103 -4.32 -6.74 -3.09
CA HIS A 103 -3.24 -6.57 -2.13
C HIS A 103 -3.20 -5.14 -1.56
N GLU A 104 -3.28 -4.12 -2.42
CA GLU A 104 -3.35 -2.71 -1.99
C GLU A 104 -4.55 -2.42 -1.09
N ARG A 105 -5.73 -2.96 -1.43
CA ARG A 105 -6.93 -2.85 -0.59
C ARG A 105 -6.71 -3.46 0.79
N LEU A 106 -6.12 -4.66 0.84
CA LEU A 106 -5.83 -5.34 2.11
C LEU A 106 -4.79 -4.57 2.94
N LEU A 107 -3.76 -4.01 2.31
CA LEU A 107 -2.77 -3.15 2.99
C LEU A 107 -3.42 -1.88 3.55
N CYS A 108 -4.29 -1.22 2.77
CA CYS A 108 -5.03 -0.05 3.24
C CYS A 108 -5.90 -0.40 4.46
N LEU A 109 -6.62 -1.52 4.43
CA LEU A 109 -7.41 -1.99 5.57
C LEU A 109 -6.53 -2.32 6.78
N ARG A 110 -5.40 -3.02 6.56
CA ARG A 110 -4.42 -3.30 7.61
C ARG A 110 -3.89 -2.02 8.26
N ASN A 111 -3.60 -1.00 7.46
CA ASN A 111 -3.14 0.30 7.96
C ASN A 111 -4.21 1.00 8.79
N LYS A 112 -5.49 0.92 8.39
CA LYS A 112 -6.59 1.46 9.21
C LYS A 112 -6.71 0.72 10.54
N ILE A 113 -6.60 -0.61 10.53
CA ILE A 113 -6.67 -1.42 11.76
C ILE A 113 -5.47 -1.13 12.67
N SER A 114 -4.26 -0.99 12.13
CA SER A 114 -3.06 -0.69 12.92
C SER A 114 -3.07 0.72 13.55
N MET A 115 -3.88 1.64 13.01
CA MET A 115 -4.18 2.92 13.67
C MET A 115 -5.13 2.75 14.87
N LEU A 116 -6.02 1.76 14.83
CA LEU A 116 -6.99 1.46 15.89
C LEU A 116 -6.42 0.58 17.01
N GLU A 117 -5.31 -0.14 16.79
CA GLU A 117 -4.67 -0.97 17.83
C GLU A 117 -4.20 -0.17 19.05
N LYS A 118 -3.90 1.12 18.88
CA LYS A 118 -3.55 2.04 19.97
C LYS A 118 -4.37 3.33 19.88
N PRO A 119 -5.66 3.26 20.24
CA PRO A 119 -6.59 4.37 20.00
C PRO A 119 -6.25 5.60 20.86
N GLN A 120 -5.59 5.42 22.00
CA GLN A 120 -5.17 6.51 22.89
C GLN A 120 -3.96 7.31 22.37
N GLU A 121 -3.10 6.71 21.55
CA GLU A 121 -1.89 7.36 21.01
C GLU A 121 -2.10 7.92 19.60
N LYS A 122 -2.92 7.27 18.77
CA LYS A 122 -2.98 7.52 17.31
C LYS A 122 -4.25 8.19 16.81
N ILE A 123 -5.37 8.06 17.53
CA ILE A 123 -6.62 8.69 17.16
C ILE A 123 -6.66 10.02 17.91
N GLN A 124 -6.96 11.10 17.18
CA GLN A 124 -6.83 12.49 17.60
C GLN A 124 -7.04 12.69 19.12
N PRO A 125 -6.07 13.29 19.84
CA PRO A 125 -6.19 13.55 21.28
C PRO A 125 -7.36 14.50 21.62
N THR A 126 -7.94 15.14 20.60
CA THR A 126 -9.05 16.08 20.69
C THR A 126 -10.43 15.42 20.59
N LEU A 127 -10.54 14.10 20.39
CA LEU A 127 -11.82 13.46 20.63
C LEU A 127 -12.14 13.63 22.13
N VAL A 128 -13.29 14.25 22.41
CA VAL A 128 -13.84 14.37 23.77
C VAL A 128 -14.13 12.94 24.25
N PHE A 129 -13.10 12.28 24.79
CA PHE A 129 -13.27 11.02 25.47
C PHE A 129 -14.25 11.26 26.63
N LYS A 130 -15.07 10.26 26.93
CA LYS A 130 -16.10 10.33 27.98
C LYS A 130 -15.52 10.73 29.35
N ASP A 131 -14.22 10.47 29.54
CA ASP A 131 -13.44 10.78 30.74
C ASP A 131 -12.39 11.88 30.52
N SER A 132 -12.52 12.69 29.46
CA SER A 132 -11.63 13.84 29.22
C SER A 132 -11.85 14.94 30.27
N GLU A 133 -10.79 15.68 30.58
CA GLU A 133 -10.85 16.81 31.52
C GLU A 133 -11.91 17.84 31.12
N LEU A 134 -12.08 18.07 29.80
CA LEU A 134 -13.12 18.93 29.26
C LEU A 134 -14.55 18.41 29.54
N ALA A 135 -14.77 17.10 29.49
CA ALA A 135 -16.08 16.52 29.80
C ALA A 135 -16.45 16.71 31.29
N LEU A 136 -15.44 16.65 32.19
CA LEU A 136 -15.60 16.95 33.61
C LEU A 136 -15.90 18.44 33.83
N GLU A 137 -15.17 19.33 33.15
CA GLU A 137 -15.38 20.78 33.19
C GLU A 137 -16.81 21.15 32.74
N LEU A 138 -17.28 20.58 31.63
CA LEU A 138 -18.64 20.78 31.12
C LEU A 138 -19.72 20.26 32.09
N LYS A 139 -19.45 19.14 32.77
CA LYS A 139 -20.36 18.63 33.81
C LYS A 139 -20.45 19.58 35.00
N ARG A 140 -19.31 20.13 35.44
CA ARG A 140 -19.28 21.16 36.51
C ARG A 140 -20.04 22.41 36.09
N MET A 141 -19.84 22.89 34.86
CA MET A 141 -20.56 24.04 34.33
C MET A 141 -22.08 23.82 34.28
N ARG A 142 -22.56 22.64 33.88
CA ARG A 142 -24.01 22.34 33.91
C ARG A 142 -24.60 22.43 35.31
N ILE A 143 -23.88 21.91 36.31
CA ILE A 143 -24.34 21.96 37.69
C ILE A 143 -24.40 23.41 38.18
N LEU A 144 -23.38 24.22 37.88
CA LEU A 144 -23.36 25.64 38.23
C LEU A 144 -24.46 26.43 37.52
N ALA A 145 -24.68 26.17 36.24
CA ALA A 145 -25.75 26.81 35.46
C ALA A 145 -27.14 26.45 36.01
N ALA A 146 -27.38 25.19 36.37
CA ALA A 146 -28.65 24.76 36.98
C ALA A 146 -28.89 25.42 38.35
N LYS A 147 -27.84 25.54 39.17
CA LYS A 147 -27.92 26.27 40.45
C LYS A 147 -28.23 27.75 40.22
N LEU A 148 -27.55 28.40 39.29
CA LEU A 148 -27.78 29.81 38.98
C LEU A 148 -29.18 30.06 38.41
N ALA A 149 -29.70 29.15 37.58
CA ALA A 149 -31.08 29.20 37.10
C ALA A 149 -32.08 29.07 38.27
N TYR A 150 -31.85 28.15 39.21
CA TYR A 150 -32.68 28.01 40.40
C TYR A 150 -32.68 29.27 41.27
N GLU A 151 -31.51 29.86 41.52
CA GLU A 151 -31.40 31.13 42.27
C GLU A 151 -32.09 32.29 41.54
N LEU A 152 -32.03 32.35 40.20
CA LEU A 152 -32.77 33.34 39.41
C LEU A 152 -34.28 33.14 39.49
N ASP A 153 -34.77 31.90 39.50
CA ASP A 153 -36.19 31.60 39.64
C ASP A 153 -36.70 31.89 41.06
N VAL A 154 -35.89 31.62 42.09
CA VAL A 154 -36.22 31.94 43.50
C VAL A 154 -36.16 33.44 43.78
N SER A 155 -35.22 34.15 43.15
CA SER A 155 -35.05 35.61 43.32
C SER A 155 -36.01 36.43 42.47
N LYS A 156 -36.74 35.82 41.53
CA LYS A 156 -37.82 36.48 40.81
C LYS A 156 -39.04 36.56 41.74
N PRO A 157 -39.33 37.71 42.36
CA PRO A 157 -40.52 37.81 43.20
C PRO A 157 -41.74 37.54 42.33
N MET A 158 -42.75 36.86 42.89
CA MET A 158 -44.10 36.79 42.33
C MET A 158 -44.53 38.22 41.97
N GLN A 159 -44.39 38.60 40.70
CA GLN A 159 -45.09 39.75 40.14
C GLN A 159 -46.54 39.27 39.93
N LEU A 160 -47.33 39.44 40.99
CA LEU A 160 -48.78 39.56 40.94
C LEU A 160 -49.15 40.95 40.40
#